data_AF-A0A0G4HHM1-F1
#
_entry.id   AF-A0A0G4HHM1-F1
#
_cell.length_a   1.000
_cell.length_b   1.000
_cell.length_c   1.000
_cell.angle_alpha   90.00
_cell.angle_beta   90.00
_cell.angle_gamma   90.00
#
_symmetry.space_group_name_H-M   'P 1'
#
loop_
_entity.id
_entity.type
_entity.pdbx_description
1 polymer ?
#
loop_
_entity_poly.entity_id
_entity_poly.type
_entity_poly.pdbx_seq_one_letter_code
_entity_poly.pdbx_strand_id
1 'polypeptide(L)'
;MTRYFALPCLFFLPGSQSQTFSSSARLWSDPFSDFLDAISFTLTGHELPERSFYPNLTQCFHEVDADLLSSQKAAWNGFGDFWTTHGTTAGDDFWDVCAASEQYPHYQERNASALSRLPAPYSDLVIYEPCNVASNIAYYQALLLVCDRKDSETGLSLQTETVRAVVQSMAGIGFASSLWHGSHTKLGHTADNRLIDVCSLVIHQGLLLGFGEASGVQSDPVLFHLQRANSSSEDLPPTGVEIAGRVTDMFRLTPVNEWRQTLEGLSVPGKNLTFGAIILSWLSLVLSSRSVQAAVRALSSAFKLAPEDLGFLLDSYLPAFTSAAEKAGITLPLRSREERRRVSREGGGTLSTLLFAFLWQENFFGPSADHKRMWKVLNRLGARMMRPLNMFFNRLAGFFAGKEAPEGRILLEYPGAPLCRRQSAHAKWHEESGLGLVDLLLLADDVFRVFEKEKGRAEGKKRGRGQVVEMYS
;
A
#
# COMPACT_ATOMS: atom_id res chain seq x y z
N MET A 1 47.20 -7.55 61.98
CA MET A 1 45.77 -7.80 62.25
C MET A 1 45.03 -6.77 61.41
N THR A 2 44.39 -7.08 60.30
CA THR A 2 43.20 -7.94 60.16
C THR A 2 43.18 -8.58 58.78
N ARG A 3 42.80 -9.87 58.72
CA ARG A 3 42.75 -10.73 57.53
C ARG A 3 41.47 -10.46 56.73
N TYR A 4 41.54 -10.55 55.40
CA TYR A 4 40.42 -10.96 54.57
C TYR A 4 40.85 -12.07 53.60
N PHE A 5 40.07 -13.14 53.62
CA PHE A 5 40.23 -14.38 52.87
C PHE A 5 39.86 -14.19 51.40
N ALA A 6 40.64 -14.79 50.50
CA ALA A 6 40.28 -15.01 49.10
C ALA A 6 39.67 -16.41 48.94
N LEU A 7 38.56 -16.50 48.20
CA LEU A 7 37.90 -17.74 47.77
C LEU A 7 37.95 -17.78 46.24
N PRO A 8 38.36 -18.89 45.60
CA PRO A 8 38.27 -19.06 44.16
C PRO A 8 36.93 -19.70 43.78
N CYS A 9 36.13 -19.01 42.97
CA CYS A 9 35.00 -19.61 42.26
C CYS A 9 35.49 -20.21 40.94
N LEU A 10 35.58 -21.53 40.89
CA LEU A 10 35.64 -22.33 39.66
C LEU A 10 34.25 -22.38 39.04
N PHE A 11 34.04 -21.64 37.95
CA PHE A 11 32.90 -21.85 37.05
C PHE A 11 33.34 -22.76 35.91
N PHE A 12 32.80 -23.98 35.88
CA PHE A 12 32.77 -24.83 34.70
C PHE A 12 31.82 -24.19 33.67
N LEU A 13 32.37 -23.72 32.53
CA LEU A 13 31.57 -23.42 31.35
C LEU A 13 31.27 -24.74 30.62
N PRO A 14 30.00 -25.07 30.33
CA PRO A 14 29.71 -26.18 29.43
C PRO A 14 30.21 -25.81 28.03
N GLY A 15 30.94 -26.74 27.42
CA GLY A 15 31.53 -26.55 26.10
C GLY A 15 30.48 -26.18 25.06
N SER A 16 30.72 -25.07 24.35
CA SER A 16 30.01 -24.73 23.14
C SER A 16 30.29 -25.81 22.10
N GLN A 17 29.34 -26.72 21.89
CA GLN A 17 29.35 -27.58 20.71
C GLN A 17 29.20 -26.67 19.49
N SER A 18 30.29 -26.46 18.76
CA SER A 18 30.24 -25.94 17.41
C SER A 18 29.45 -26.93 16.56
N GLN A 19 28.17 -26.66 16.35
CA GLN A 19 27.41 -27.37 15.32
C GLN A 19 28.06 -27.00 13.98
N THR A 20 28.86 -27.92 13.45
CA THR A 20 29.30 -27.89 12.06
C THR A 20 28.04 -28.09 11.21
N PHE A 21 27.45 -26.99 10.77
CA PHE A 21 26.40 -27.02 9.75
C PHE A 21 27.00 -27.64 8.50
N SER A 22 26.65 -28.89 8.23
CA SER A 22 26.92 -29.56 6.96
C SER A 22 26.27 -28.73 5.85
N SER A 23 27.08 -28.04 5.07
CA SER A 23 26.67 -27.24 3.91
C SER A 23 26.28 -28.16 2.75
N SER A 24 25.17 -28.88 2.89
CA SER A 24 24.48 -29.38 1.71
C SER A 24 24.03 -28.15 0.91
N ALA A 25 24.47 -28.01 -0.34
CA ALA A 25 24.03 -26.94 -1.22
C ALA A 25 22.49 -26.92 -1.24
N ARG A 26 21.87 -25.88 -0.66
CA ARG A 26 20.43 -25.65 -0.79
C ARG A 26 20.16 -25.36 -2.26
N LEU A 27 19.49 -26.29 -2.93
CA LEU A 27 18.91 -26.03 -4.25
C LEU A 27 17.83 -24.98 -4.09
N TRP A 28 17.77 -24.05 -5.05
CA TRP A 28 16.82 -22.95 -5.06
C TRP A 28 15.40 -23.48 -5.30
N SER A 29 14.66 -23.72 -4.23
CA SER A 29 13.32 -24.32 -4.33
C SER A 29 12.21 -23.28 -4.41
N ASP A 30 12.44 -22.08 -3.84
CA ASP A 30 11.44 -21.03 -3.81
C ASP A 30 12.09 -19.63 -3.70
N PRO A 31 12.29 -18.93 -4.84
CA PRO A 31 12.90 -17.60 -4.88
C PRO A 31 12.29 -16.64 -3.87
N PHE A 32 10.97 -16.64 -3.72
CA PHE A 32 10.30 -15.69 -2.85
C PHE A 32 10.64 -15.96 -1.38
N SER A 33 10.49 -17.20 -0.92
CA SER A 33 10.83 -17.58 0.45
C SER A 33 12.32 -17.35 0.75
N ASP A 34 13.20 -17.71 -0.17
CA ASP A 34 14.65 -17.59 0.02
C ASP A 34 15.10 -16.14 0.18
N PHE A 35 14.51 -15.20 -0.56
CA PHE A 35 14.75 -13.76 -0.38
C PHE A 35 14.24 -13.25 0.97
N LEU A 36 13.03 -13.64 1.37
CA LEU A 36 12.49 -13.23 2.67
C LEU A 36 13.34 -13.73 3.84
N ASP A 37 13.83 -14.98 3.77
CA ASP A 37 14.72 -15.55 4.77
C ASP A 37 16.09 -14.87 4.79
N ALA A 38 16.65 -14.54 3.62
CA ALA A 38 17.92 -13.82 3.53
C ALA A 38 17.82 -12.40 4.09
N ILE A 39 16.71 -11.70 3.84
CA ILE A 39 16.41 -10.38 4.43
C ILE A 39 16.29 -10.51 5.96
N SER A 40 15.54 -11.51 6.43
CA SER A 40 15.37 -11.77 7.87
C SER A 40 16.71 -12.04 8.55
N PHE A 41 17.54 -12.90 7.95
CA PHE A 41 18.84 -13.26 8.49
C PHE A 41 19.77 -12.05 8.56
N THR A 42 19.75 -11.19 7.54
CA THR A 42 20.56 -9.97 7.48
C THR A 42 20.24 -9.01 8.62
N LEU A 43 18.96 -8.88 8.98
CA LEU A 43 18.54 -7.94 10.03
C LEU A 43 18.52 -8.51 11.45
N THR A 44 18.28 -9.81 11.59
CA THR A 44 18.03 -10.44 12.90
C THR A 44 19.04 -11.50 13.28
N GLY A 45 19.84 -12.00 12.33
CA GLY A 45 20.69 -13.17 12.49
C GLY A 45 19.93 -14.51 12.40
N HIS A 46 18.63 -14.47 12.11
CA HIS A 46 17.76 -15.64 12.03
C HIS A 46 16.90 -15.63 10.76
N GLU A 47 16.58 -16.81 10.23
CA GLU A 47 15.54 -16.98 9.19
C GLU A 47 14.19 -16.44 9.70
N LEU A 48 13.18 -16.29 8.82
CA LEU A 48 11.90 -15.73 9.20
C LEU A 48 11.32 -16.46 10.43
N PRO A 49 11.11 -15.76 11.57
CA PRO A 49 10.74 -16.42 12.81
C PRO A 49 9.30 -16.96 12.80
N GLU A 50 8.44 -16.39 11.95
CA GLU A 50 7.01 -16.68 11.95
C GLU A 50 6.66 -17.80 10.96
N ARG A 51 6.59 -19.03 11.47
CA ARG A 51 6.30 -20.24 10.69
C ARG A 51 4.95 -20.19 9.95
N SER A 52 4.02 -19.33 10.36
CA SER A 52 2.70 -19.17 9.73
C SER A 52 2.65 -18.07 8.67
N PHE A 53 3.56 -17.09 8.66
CA PHE A 53 3.47 -15.95 7.76
C PHE A 53 3.52 -16.36 6.28
N TYR A 54 4.57 -17.09 5.88
CA TYR A 54 4.72 -17.51 4.50
C TYR A 54 3.60 -18.48 4.04
N PRO A 55 3.22 -19.52 4.81
CA PRO A 55 2.07 -20.35 4.46
C PRO A 55 0.77 -19.56 4.30
N ASN A 56 0.43 -18.68 5.24
CA ASN A 56 -0.79 -17.85 5.15
C ASN A 56 -0.76 -16.94 3.92
N LEU A 57 0.41 -16.36 3.61
CA LEU A 57 0.58 -15.52 2.44
C LEU A 57 0.38 -16.30 1.13
N THR A 58 1.00 -17.48 1.02
CA THR A 58 0.81 -18.34 -0.16
C THR A 58 -0.62 -18.84 -0.32
N GLN A 59 -1.30 -19.16 0.79
CA GLN A 59 -2.72 -19.50 0.81
C GLN A 59 -3.58 -18.34 0.29
N CYS A 60 -3.41 -17.15 0.88
CA CYS A 60 -4.09 -15.92 0.44
C CYS A 60 -3.86 -15.65 -1.06
N PHE A 61 -2.63 -15.82 -1.56
CA PHE A 61 -2.36 -15.71 -3.00
C PHE A 61 -3.17 -16.72 -3.81
N HIS A 62 -3.13 -18.00 -3.46
CA HIS A 62 -3.87 -19.05 -4.17
C HIS A 62 -5.39 -18.83 -4.19
N GLU A 63 -5.96 -18.35 -3.09
CA GLU A 63 -7.40 -18.10 -2.96
C GLU A 63 -7.87 -16.85 -3.71
N VAL A 64 -6.96 -15.90 -3.94
CA VAL A 64 -7.26 -14.64 -4.61
C VAL A 64 -7.00 -14.73 -6.11
N ASP A 65 -5.85 -15.26 -6.51
CA ASP A 65 -5.46 -15.46 -7.90
C ASP A 65 -4.40 -16.57 -8.02
N ALA A 66 -4.72 -17.61 -8.77
CA ALA A 66 -3.85 -18.77 -8.94
C ALA A 66 -2.45 -18.41 -9.51
N ASP A 67 -2.34 -17.32 -10.27
CA ASP A 67 -1.09 -16.87 -10.87
C ASP A 67 -0.30 -15.91 -9.96
N LEU A 68 -0.87 -15.41 -8.86
CA LEU A 68 -0.19 -14.41 -8.04
C LEU A 68 1.07 -14.96 -7.34
N LEU A 69 1.03 -16.19 -6.85
CA LEU A 69 2.23 -16.81 -6.25
C LEU A 69 3.34 -17.01 -7.28
N SER A 70 2.99 -17.48 -8.49
CA SER A 70 3.99 -17.67 -9.55
C SER A 70 4.57 -16.34 -10.03
N SER A 71 3.73 -15.30 -10.12
CA SER A 71 4.14 -13.92 -10.38
C SER A 71 5.13 -13.40 -9.33
N GLN A 72 4.85 -13.58 -8.03
CA GLN A 72 5.77 -13.13 -6.98
C GLN A 72 7.09 -13.90 -7.00
N LYS A 73 7.07 -15.22 -7.20
CA LYS A 73 8.30 -16.02 -7.35
C LYS A 73 9.14 -15.55 -8.53
N ALA A 74 8.50 -15.28 -9.67
CA ALA A 74 9.18 -14.76 -10.85
C ALA A 74 9.72 -13.34 -10.64
N ALA A 75 8.98 -12.48 -9.91
CA ALA A 75 9.43 -11.14 -9.55
C ALA A 75 10.73 -11.17 -8.71
N TRP A 76 10.75 -11.96 -7.63
CA TRP A 76 11.94 -12.12 -6.78
C TRP A 76 13.09 -12.83 -7.50
N ASN A 77 12.82 -13.76 -8.43
CA ASN A 77 13.85 -14.27 -9.34
C ASN A 77 14.42 -13.15 -10.22
N GLY A 78 13.56 -12.34 -10.83
CA GLY A 78 13.97 -11.22 -11.67
C GLY A 78 14.80 -10.17 -10.93
N PHE A 79 14.56 -9.97 -9.63
CA PHE A 79 15.44 -9.15 -8.77
C PHE A 79 16.88 -9.68 -8.79
N GLY A 80 17.05 -10.99 -8.57
CA GLY A 80 18.36 -11.65 -8.62
C GLY A 80 18.98 -11.62 -10.03
N ASP A 81 18.20 -11.88 -11.06
CA ASP A 81 18.65 -11.80 -12.46
C ASP A 81 19.14 -10.38 -12.80
N PHE A 82 18.42 -9.35 -12.35
CA PHE A 82 18.80 -7.95 -12.56
C PHE A 82 20.13 -7.60 -11.87
N TRP A 83 20.38 -8.14 -10.68
CA TRP A 83 21.68 -8.03 -10.00
C TRP A 83 22.79 -8.67 -10.81
N THR A 84 22.63 -9.95 -11.20
CA THR A 84 23.69 -10.72 -11.88
C THR A 84 24.02 -10.21 -13.28
N THR A 85 23.07 -9.58 -13.94
CA THR A 85 23.26 -8.94 -15.26
C THR A 85 23.81 -7.52 -15.16
N HIS A 86 23.99 -6.99 -13.94
CA HIS A 86 24.37 -5.60 -13.68
C HIS A 86 23.40 -4.57 -14.27
N GLY A 87 22.11 -4.92 -14.37
CA GLY A 87 21.03 -4.04 -14.81
C GLY A 87 20.51 -4.34 -16.21
N THR A 88 19.97 -3.32 -16.88
CA THR A 88 19.40 -3.47 -18.23
C THR A 88 20.49 -3.62 -19.29
N THR A 89 20.20 -4.42 -20.32
CA THR A 89 21.10 -4.60 -21.49
C THR A 89 21.36 -3.31 -22.26
N ALA A 90 20.44 -2.32 -22.17
CA ALA A 90 20.60 -1.00 -22.77
C ALA A 90 21.66 -0.13 -22.07
N GLY A 91 22.11 -0.51 -20.87
CA GLY A 91 23.20 0.15 -20.15
C GLY A 91 22.85 1.49 -19.50
N ASP A 92 21.57 1.90 -19.49
CA ASP A 92 21.13 3.18 -18.90
C ASP A 92 20.52 3.03 -17.50
N ASP A 93 20.41 1.80 -17.01
CA ASP A 93 19.84 1.46 -15.71
C ASP A 93 20.60 0.29 -15.08
N PHE A 94 21.65 0.61 -14.32
CA PHE A 94 22.51 -0.34 -13.62
C PHE A 94 22.31 -0.23 -12.11
N TRP A 95 22.72 -1.26 -11.37
CA TRP A 95 22.63 -1.28 -9.91
C TRP A 95 23.31 -0.03 -9.30
N ASP A 96 22.65 0.66 -8.36
CA ASP A 96 23.12 1.89 -7.69
C ASP A 96 23.13 3.17 -8.54
N VAL A 97 22.62 3.15 -9.79
CA VAL A 97 22.68 4.32 -10.69
C VAL A 97 22.01 5.57 -10.11
N CYS A 98 20.95 5.42 -9.31
CA CYS A 98 20.20 6.54 -8.75
C CYS A 98 20.80 7.07 -7.44
N ALA A 99 21.69 6.34 -6.76
CA ALA A 99 22.17 6.76 -5.44
C ALA A 99 23.00 8.05 -5.47
N ALA A 100 23.70 8.30 -6.58
CA ALA A 100 24.48 9.51 -6.80
C ALA A 100 23.69 10.66 -7.46
N SER A 101 22.45 10.42 -7.88
CA SER A 101 21.67 11.38 -8.68
C SER A 101 20.78 12.24 -7.79
N GLU A 102 20.87 13.57 -7.95
CA GLU A 102 20.00 14.53 -7.29
C GLU A 102 18.53 14.46 -7.78
N GLN A 103 18.29 13.81 -8.91
CA GLN A 103 16.94 13.65 -9.47
C GLN A 103 16.08 12.68 -8.63
N TYR A 104 16.73 11.77 -7.90
CA TYR A 104 16.04 10.74 -7.14
C TYR A 104 16.02 11.06 -5.64
N PRO A 105 14.95 10.64 -4.94
CA PRO A 105 14.90 10.66 -3.49
C PRO A 105 16.17 10.15 -2.82
N HIS A 106 16.69 10.93 -1.88
CA HIS A 106 17.77 10.49 -1.02
C HIS A 106 17.21 10.18 0.38
N TYR A 107 17.09 8.89 0.70
CA TYR A 107 16.69 8.47 2.04
C TYR A 107 17.86 8.55 3.02
N GLN A 108 17.50 8.51 4.30
CA GLN A 108 18.43 8.62 5.43
C GLN A 108 19.24 7.34 5.60
N GLU A 109 18.64 6.18 5.37
CA GLU A 109 19.34 4.90 5.34
C GLU A 109 20.21 4.84 4.08
N ARG A 110 21.48 4.43 4.20
CA ARG A 110 22.42 4.36 3.07
C ARG A 110 23.43 3.22 3.18
N ASN A 111 23.32 2.42 4.25
CA ASN A 111 24.16 1.25 4.42
C ASN A 111 23.81 0.21 3.35
N ALA A 112 24.84 -0.47 2.88
CA ALA A 112 24.72 -1.63 2.02
C ALA A 112 24.92 -2.89 2.86
N SER A 113 24.17 -3.94 2.54
CA SER A 113 24.26 -5.24 3.20
C SER A 113 24.21 -6.36 2.17
N ALA A 114 25.08 -7.35 2.31
CA ALA A 114 25.02 -8.55 1.48
C ALA A 114 23.93 -9.50 2.01
N LEU A 115 23.11 -10.04 1.11
CA LEU A 115 22.14 -11.09 1.38
C LEU A 115 22.81 -12.48 1.36
N SER A 116 23.78 -12.68 2.24
CA SER A 116 24.73 -13.81 2.21
C SER A 116 24.12 -15.22 2.40
N ARG A 117 22.80 -15.32 2.58
CA ARG A 117 22.06 -16.59 2.70
C ARG A 117 21.36 -17.01 1.42
N LEU A 118 21.33 -16.13 0.41
CA LEU A 118 20.84 -16.52 -0.90
C LEU A 118 21.74 -17.60 -1.51
N PRO A 119 21.16 -18.58 -2.22
CA PRO A 119 21.95 -19.56 -2.95
C PRO A 119 22.64 -18.92 -4.16
N ALA A 120 23.64 -19.61 -4.70
CA ALA A 120 24.24 -19.22 -5.98
C ALA A 120 23.17 -19.20 -7.10
N PRO A 121 23.23 -18.24 -8.04
CA PRO A 121 24.30 -17.26 -8.24
C PRO A 121 24.16 -15.96 -7.42
N TYR A 122 23.20 -15.85 -6.49
CA TYR A 122 22.88 -14.60 -5.78
C TYR A 122 23.54 -14.47 -4.40
N SER A 123 24.49 -15.35 -4.05
CA SER A 123 25.10 -15.39 -2.71
C SER A 123 25.89 -14.12 -2.33
N ASP A 124 26.24 -13.29 -3.31
CA ASP A 124 26.94 -12.02 -3.15
C ASP A 124 26.05 -10.80 -3.42
N LEU A 125 24.73 -10.99 -3.57
CA LEU A 125 23.79 -9.90 -3.83
C LEU A 125 23.85 -8.87 -2.71
N VAL A 126 24.09 -7.61 -3.08
CA VAL A 126 24.12 -6.48 -2.15
C VAL A 126 22.84 -5.67 -2.31
N ILE A 127 22.13 -5.47 -1.20
CA ILE A 127 21.03 -4.52 -1.13
C ILE A 127 21.48 -3.22 -0.46
N TYR A 128 20.92 -2.11 -0.93
CA TYR A 128 20.92 -0.85 -0.21
C TYR A 128 19.75 -0.80 0.76
N GLU A 129 19.86 0.08 1.76
CA GLU A 129 18.78 0.40 2.69
C GLU A 129 18.06 -0.82 3.30
N PRO A 130 18.77 -1.74 3.97
CA PRO A 130 18.22 -3.02 4.39
C PRO A 130 16.98 -2.91 5.30
N CYS A 131 16.85 -1.86 6.11
CA CYS A 131 15.62 -1.61 6.86
C CYS A 131 14.47 -1.18 5.95
N ASN A 132 14.70 -0.33 4.94
CA ASN A 132 13.69 0.01 3.94
C ASN A 132 13.29 -1.20 3.10
N VAL A 133 14.25 -2.03 2.67
CA VAL A 133 13.96 -3.31 1.98
C VAL A 133 13.09 -4.21 2.85
N ALA A 134 13.46 -4.46 4.10
CA ALA A 134 12.71 -5.39 4.95
C ALA A 134 11.33 -4.86 5.37
N SER A 135 11.21 -3.55 5.61
CA SER A 135 9.94 -2.96 6.02
C SER A 135 8.86 -3.03 4.94
N ASN A 136 9.21 -3.31 3.68
CA ASN A 136 8.24 -3.61 2.63
C ASN A 136 7.49 -4.93 2.84
N ILE A 137 7.97 -5.82 3.71
CA ILE A 137 7.21 -6.99 4.17
C ILE A 137 5.92 -6.57 4.88
N ALA A 138 5.86 -5.33 5.39
CA ALA A 138 4.62 -4.76 5.93
C ALA A 138 3.48 -4.73 4.89
N TYR A 139 3.75 -4.54 3.59
CA TYR A 139 2.69 -4.62 2.57
C TYR A 139 2.12 -6.03 2.42
N TYR A 140 2.95 -7.06 2.55
CA TYR A 140 2.51 -8.46 2.59
C TYR A 140 1.73 -8.79 3.88
N GLN A 141 2.07 -8.19 5.02
CA GLN A 141 1.25 -8.29 6.23
C GLN A 141 -0.09 -7.56 6.06
N ALA A 142 -0.08 -6.38 5.44
CA ALA A 142 -1.28 -5.59 5.21
C ALA A 142 -2.27 -6.30 4.28
N LEU A 143 -1.79 -6.98 3.23
CA LEU A 143 -2.68 -7.74 2.35
C LEU A 143 -3.28 -8.98 3.03
N LEU A 144 -2.61 -9.58 4.03
CA LEU A 144 -3.22 -10.65 4.84
C LEU A 144 -4.45 -10.14 5.58
N LEU A 145 -4.43 -8.89 6.06
CA LEU A 145 -5.62 -8.27 6.66
C LEU A 145 -6.78 -8.13 5.66
N VAL A 146 -6.48 -7.96 4.36
CA VAL A 146 -7.50 -7.94 3.29
C VAL A 146 -8.07 -9.33 3.06
N CYS A 147 -7.21 -10.36 2.99
CA CYS A 147 -7.62 -11.75 2.85
C CYS A 147 -8.48 -12.21 4.05
N ASP A 148 -8.03 -11.97 5.28
CA ASP A 148 -8.80 -12.30 6.49
C ASP A 148 -10.16 -11.59 6.52
N ARG A 149 -10.24 -10.36 6.00
CA ARG A 149 -11.50 -9.62 5.95
C ARG A 149 -12.47 -10.22 4.94
N LYS A 150 -12.00 -10.67 3.79
CA LYS A 150 -12.81 -11.29 2.72
C LYS A 150 -13.65 -12.44 3.26
N ASP A 151 -13.08 -13.24 4.16
CA ASP A 151 -13.72 -14.45 4.69
C ASP A 151 -14.53 -14.22 5.99
N SER A 152 -14.53 -12.99 6.51
CA SER A 152 -15.27 -12.65 7.73
C SER A 152 -16.79 -12.58 7.50
N GLU A 153 -17.59 -12.75 8.57
CA GLU A 153 -19.07 -12.60 8.53
C GLU A 153 -19.52 -11.25 7.95
N THR A 154 -18.69 -10.22 8.09
CA THR A 154 -18.93 -8.86 7.60
C THR A 154 -18.20 -8.55 6.30
N GLY A 155 -17.75 -9.57 5.56
CA GLY A 155 -16.80 -9.53 4.45
C GLY A 155 -17.02 -8.44 3.41
N LEU A 156 -16.02 -8.21 2.56
CA LEU A 156 -16.03 -7.11 1.59
C LEU A 156 -17.23 -7.23 0.63
N SER A 157 -17.94 -6.12 0.42
CA SER A 157 -19.05 -5.96 -0.53
C SER A 157 -18.59 -5.50 -1.91
N LEU A 158 -17.36 -5.00 -2.05
CA LEU A 158 -16.73 -4.76 -3.35
C LEU A 158 -16.68 -6.04 -4.19
N GLN A 159 -16.66 -5.86 -5.52
CA GLN A 159 -16.55 -6.97 -6.46
C GLN A 159 -15.26 -7.78 -6.23
N THR A 160 -15.34 -9.11 -6.38
CA THR A 160 -14.21 -10.03 -6.20
C THR A 160 -13.00 -9.62 -7.03
N GLU A 161 -13.22 -9.14 -8.25
CA GLU A 161 -12.19 -8.69 -9.17
C GLU A 161 -11.46 -7.44 -8.67
N THR A 162 -12.19 -6.54 -8.00
CA THR A 162 -11.60 -5.35 -7.35
C THR A 162 -10.74 -5.78 -6.17
N VAL A 163 -11.25 -6.64 -5.29
CA VAL A 163 -10.49 -7.14 -4.13
C VAL A 163 -9.23 -7.88 -4.60
N ARG A 164 -9.36 -8.73 -5.63
CA ARG A 164 -8.24 -9.42 -6.27
C ARG A 164 -7.19 -8.44 -6.79
N ALA A 165 -7.61 -7.43 -7.54
CA ALA A 165 -6.70 -6.42 -8.09
C ALA A 165 -5.99 -5.59 -7.01
N VAL A 166 -6.64 -5.33 -5.86
CA VAL A 166 -5.98 -4.67 -4.73
C VAL A 166 -4.91 -5.57 -4.12
N VAL A 167 -5.20 -6.86 -3.88
CA VAL A 167 -4.21 -7.82 -3.35
C VAL A 167 -3.03 -7.98 -4.32
N GLN A 168 -3.29 -8.13 -5.62
CA GLN A 168 -2.25 -8.15 -6.66
C GLN A 168 -1.38 -6.89 -6.60
N SER A 169 -1.99 -5.71 -6.53
CA SER A 169 -1.27 -4.43 -6.49
C SER A 169 -0.46 -4.27 -5.20
N MET A 170 -0.99 -4.66 -4.04
CA MET A 170 -0.27 -4.59 -2.76
C MET A 170 0.93 -5.55 -2.72
N ALA A 171 0.77 -6.77 -3.23
CA ALA A 171 1.89 -7.70 -3.38
C ALA A 171 2.96 -7.13 -4.33
N GLY A 172 2.52 -6.52 -5.43
CA GLY A 172 3.37 -5.78 -6.35
C GLY A 172 4.14 -4.65 -5.68
N ILE A 173 3.49 -3.80 -4.88
CA ILE A 173 4.13 -2.70 -4.14
C ILE A 173 5.21 -3.24 -3.19
N GLY A 174 4.90 -4.30 -2.41
CA GLY A 174 5.87 -4.90 -1.50
C GLY A 174 7.14 -5.36 -2.21
N PHE A 175 6.99 -6.01 -3.36
CA PHE A 175 8.12 -6.38 -4.22
C PHE A 175 8.84 -5.14 -4.79
N ALA A 176 8.11 -4.25 -5.46
CA ALA A 176 8.69 -3.15 -6.23
C ALA A 176 9.41 -2.13 -5.35
N SER A 177 8.87 -1.83 -4.17
CA SER A 177 9.55 -0.97 -3.20
C SER A 177 10.81 -1.67 -2.64
N SER A 178 10.77 -2.99 -2.42
CA SER A 178 11.98 -3.74 -2.06
C SER A 178 13.05 -3.66 -3.16
N LEU A 179 12.63 -3.73 -4.43
CA LEU A 179 13.51 -3.56 -5.58
C LEU A 179 14.09 -2.14 -5.61
N TRP A 180 13.29 -1.10 -5.41
CA TRP A 180 13.77 0.28 -5.35
C TRP A 180 14.82 0.47 -4.27
N HIS A 181 14.48 0.19 -3.02
CA HIS A 181 15.37 0.39 -1.89
C HIS A 181 16.59 -0.53 -1.93
N GLY A 182 16.43 -1.75 -2.45
CA GLY A 182 17.52 -2.70 -2.54
C GLY A 182 18.51 -2.38 -3.66
N SER A 183 18.06 -1.76 -4.75
CA SER A 183 18.89 -1.59 -5.96
C SER A 183 19.25 -0.15 -6.32
N HIS A 184 18.48 0.84 -5.88
CA HIS A 184 18.60 2.23 -6.31
C HIS A 184 18.65 2.39 -7.84
N THR A 185 17.73 1.75 -8.56
CA THR A 185 17.65 1.73 -10.02
C THR A 185 16.47 2.54 -10.56
N LYS A 186 16.50 2.90 -11.85
CA LYS A 186 15.36 3.56 -12.52
C LYS A 186 14.16 2.62 -12.59
N LEU A 187 14.40 1.34 -12.88
CA LEU A 187 13.38 0.29 -12.85
C LEU A 187 12.74 0.21 -11.46
N GLY A 188 13.55 0.09 -10.40
CA GLY A 188 13.05 0.05 -9.03
C GLY A 188 12.19 1.26 -8.70
N HIS A 189 12.69 2.47 -8.96
CA HIS A 189 11.94 3.72 -8.71
C HIS A 189 10.62 3.79 -9.50
N THR A 190 10.64 3.35 -10.75
CA THR A 190 9.46 3.33 -11.62
C THR A 190 8.45 2.33 -11.08
N ALA A 191 8.87 1.10 -10.76
CA ALA A 191 8.01 0.07 -10.22
C ALA A 191 7.37 0.52 -8.89
N ASP A 192 8.17 1.04 -7.96
CA ASP A 192 7.70 1.53 -6.65
C ASP A 192 6.57 2.56 -6.80
N ASN A 193 6.78 3.59 -7.64
CA ASN A 193 5.77 4.62 -7.84
C ASN A 193 4.54 4.14 -8.63
N ARG A 194 4.74 3.42 -9.75
CA ARG A 194 3.64 3.03 -10.63
C ARG A 194 2.71 2.03 -9.97
N LEU A 195 3.20 1.13 -9.10
CA LEU A 195 2.32 0.16 -8.44
C LEU A 195 1.46 0.79 -7.34
N ILE A 196 1.93 1.87 -6.71
CA ILE A 196 1.08 2.70 -5.83
C ILE A 196 -0.01 3.39 -6.65
N ASP A 197 0.32 3.92 -7.84
CA ASP A 197 -0.64 4.52 -8.76
C ASP A 197 -1.74 3.50 -9.12
N VAL A 198 -1.37 2.27 -9.49
CA VAL A 198 -2.30 1.18 -9.84
C VAL A 198 -3.20 0.81 -8.65
N CYS A 199 -2.63 0.56 -7.47
CA CYS A 199 -3.40 0.20 -6.29
C CYS A 199 -4.43 1.28 -5.95
N SER A 200 -4.01 2.55 -5.96
CA SER A 200 -4.91 3.67 -5.70
C SER A 200 -6.03 3.78 -6.73
N LEU A 201 -5.75 3.51 -8.02
CA LEU A 201 -6.75 3.52 -9.08
C LEU A 201 -7.78 2.40 -8.89
N VAL A 202 -7.34 1.19 -8.52
CA VAL A 202 -8.26 0.07 -8.25
C VAL A 202 -9.22 0.42 -7.12
N ILE A 203 -8.71 0.97 -6.00
CA ILE A 203 -9.55 1.37 -4.86
C ILE A 203 -10.51 2.50 -5.26
N HIS A 204 -10.00 3.48 -6.03
CA HIS A 204 -10.81 4.57 -6.59
C HIS A 204 -11.96 4.06 -7.45
N GLN A 205 -11.69 3.18 -8.41
CA GLN A 205 -12.72 2.62 -9.27
C GLN A 205 -13.70 1.76 -8.47
N GLY A 206 -13.20 0.96 -7.52
CA GLY A 206 -14.00 0.13 -6.63
C GLY A 206 -15.08 0.92 -5.87
N LEU A 207 -14.74 2.08 -5.29
CA LEU A 207 -15.71 2.91 -4.56
C LEU A 207 -16.83 3.43 -5.49
N LEU A 208 -16.50 3.70 -6.75
CA LEU A 208 -17.42 4.28 -7.73
C LEU A 208 -18.39 3.25 -8.31
N LEU A 209 -18.08 1.95 -8.24
CA LEU A 209 -18.97 0.89 -8.72
C LEU A 209 -20.32 0.88 -7.98
N GLY A 210 -20.37 1.42 -6.75
CA GLY A 210 -21.61 1.51 -5.96
C GLY A 210 -22.66 2.47 -6.55
N PHE A 211 -22.29 3.36 -7.49
CA PHE A 211 -23.27 4.16 -8.23
C PHE A 211 -24.17 3.30 -9.15
N GLY A 212 -23.71 2.09 -9.50
CA GLY A 212 -24.38 1.18 -10.43
C GLY A 212 -24.32 1.64 -11.90
N GLU A 213 -24.61 0.72 -12.82
CA GLU A 213 -24.49 0.93 -14.27
C GLU A 213 -25.32 2.11 -14.79
N ALA A 214 -26.53 2.31 -14.24
CA ALA A 214 -27.45 3.37 -14.66
C ALA A 214 -26.90 4.80 -14.46
N SER A 215 -25.88 4.97 -13.62
CA SER A 215 -25.22 6.27 -13.41
C SER A 215 -24.33 6.69 -14.59
N GLY A 216 -23.89 5.74 -15.41
CA GLY A 216 -22.90 5.95 -16.47
C GLY A 216 -21.47 6.19 -15.94
N VAL A 217 -21.20 5.96 -14.64
CA VAL A 217 -19.90 6.29 -14.05
C VAL A 217 -18.76 5.47 -14.68
N GLN A 218 -18.95 4.18 -14.96
CA GLN A 218 -17.89 3.33 -15.52
C GLN A 218 -17.42 3.76 -16.92
N SER A 219 -18.27 4.46 -17.68
CA SER A 219 -17.92 5.01 -19.00
C SER A 219 -17.54 6.48 -18.95
N ASP A 220 -17.51 7.10 -17.77
CA ASP A 220 -17.15 8.50 -17.60
C ASP A 220 -15.62 8.64 -17.49
N PRO A 221 -14.95 9.27 -18.48
CA PRO A 221 -13.49 9.40 -18.49
C PRO A 221 -12.97 10.24 -17.33
N VAL A 222 -13.74 11.22 -16.86
CA VAL A 222 -13.35 12.11 -15.75
C VAL A 222 -13.46 11.38 -14.42
N LEU A 223 -14.56 10.64 -14.21
CA LEU A 223 -14.80 9.98 -12.92
C LEU A 223 -14.03 8.69 -12.76
N PHE A 224 -14.15 7.77 -13.71
CA PHE A 224 -13.66 6.40 -13.52
C PHE A 224 -12.19 6.26 -13.89
N HIS A 225 -11.74 7.01 -14.90
CA HIS A 225 -10.38 6.94 -15.42
C HIS A 225 -9.50 8.13 -15.01
N LEU A 226 -10.08 9.16 -14.38
CA LEU A 226 -9.39 10.40 -14.01
C LEU A 226 -8.68 11.08 -15.20
N GLN A 227 -9.24 10.94 -16.41
CA GLN A 227 -8.72 11.56 -17.62
C GLN A 227 -9.10 13.04 -17.69
N ARG A 228 -8.12 13.86 -18.06
CA ARG A 228 -8.32 15.29 -18.31
C ARG A 228 -8.98 15.50 -19.67
N ALA A 229 -9.78 16.56 -19.80
CA ALA A 229 -10.60 16.86 -20.99
C ALA A 229 -9.83 16.96 -22.33
N ASN A 230 -8.51 17.10 -22.29
CA ASN A 230 -7.66 17.25 -23.48
C ASN A 230 -7.21 15.90 -24.07
N SER A 231 -7.59 14.79 -23.44
CA SER A 231 -7.27 13.44 -23.91
C SER A 231 -8.27 13.06 -25.00
N SER A 232 -7.80 12.67 -26.20
CA SER A 232 -8.68 12.24 -27.28
C SER A 232 -9.59 11.11 -26.80
N SER A 233 -10.91 11.32 -26.86
CA SER A 233 -11.93 10.47 -26.25
C SER A 233 -12.16 9.13 -26.96
N GLU A 234 -11.34 8.77 -27.94
CA GLU A 234 -11.61 7.61 -28.81
C GLU A 234 -11.22 6.27 -28.15
N ASP A 235 -10.24 6.25 -27.24
CA ASP A 235 -9.85 5.04 -26.50
C ASP A 235 -9.82 5.31 -24.98
N LEU A 236 -10.78 4.72 -24.25
CA LEU A 236 -10.73 4.71 -22.78
C LEU A 236 -9.50 3.89 -22.32
N PRO A 237 -8.80 4.36 -21.29
CA PRO A 237 -7.63 3.64 -20.80
C PRO A 237 -8.10 2.39 -20.05
N PRO A 238 -7.25 1.35 -19.94
CA PRO A 238 -7.59 0.16 -19.17
C PRO A 238 -7.98 0.51 -17.73
N THR A 239 -8.89 -0.28 -17.16
CA THR A 239 -9.29 -0.18 -15.76
C THR A 239 -8.13 -0.55 -14.84
N GLY A 240 -8.16 -0.10 -13.58
CA GLY A 240 -7.18 -0.50 -12.57
C GLY A 240 -7.12 -2.02 -12.40
N VAL A 241 -8.25 -2.72 -12.49
CA VAL A 241 -8.32 -4.20 -12.44
C VAL A 241 -7.55 -4.82 -13.60
N GLU A 242 -7.74 -4.34 -14.82
CA GLU A 242 -7.00 -4.82 -16.00
C GLU A 242 -5.50 -4.51 -15.90
N ILE A 243 -5.14 -3.33 -15.38
CA ILE A 243 -3.74 -2.94 -15.20
C ILE A 243 -3.06 -3.82 -14.14
N ALA A 244 -3.72 -4.08 -13.00
CA ALA A 244 -3.20 -4.96 -11.95
C ALA A 244 -2.94 -6.39 -12.47
N GLY A 245 -3.87 -6.92 -13.29
CA GLY A 245 -3.66 -8.18 -13.99
C GLY A 245 -2.46 -8.16 -14.94
N ARG A 246 -2.34 -7.12 -15.79
CA ARG A 246 -1.20 -6.95 -16.71
C ARG A 246 0.15 -6.86 -15.99
N VAL A 247 0.22 -6.17 -14.85
CA VAL A 247 1.43 -6.12 -14.03
C VAL A 247 1.76 -7.50 -13.44
N THR A 248 0.74 -8.22 -12.96
CA THR A 248 0.92 -9.57 -12.41
C THR A 248 1.48 -10.51 -13.50
N ASP A 249 0.96 -10.42 -14.72
CA ASP A 249 1.46 -11.16 -15.88
C ASP A 249 2.85 -10.69 -16.32
N MET A 250 3.16 -9.39 -16.26
CA MET A 250 4.48 -8.86 -16.56
C MET A 250 5.55 -9.54 -15.71
N PHE A 251 5.38 -9.58 -14.38
CA PHE A 251 6.36 -10.24 -13.51
C PHE A 251 6.51 -11.74 -13.80
N ARG A 252 5.44 -12.41 -14.23
CA ARG A 252 5.42 -13.84 -14.50
C ARG A 252 6.04 -14.21 -15.85
N LEU A 253 5.74 -13.43 -16.88
CA LEU A 253 5.95 -13.80 -18.29
C LEU A 253 7.03 -12.96 -18.98
N THR A 254 7.31 -11.76 -18.47
CA THR A 254 8.21 -10.80 -19.12
C THR A 254 9.58 -10.84 -18.46
N PRO A 255 10.68 -10.87 -19.22
CA PRO A 255 12.03 -10.71 -18.68
C PRO A 255 12.22 -9.37 -17.94
N VAL A 256 13.03 -9.37 -16.88
CA VAL A 256 13.21 -8.19 -15.99
C VAL A 256 13.72 -6.93 -16.72
N ASN A 257 14.50 -7.10 -17.79
CA ASN A 257 15.01 -6.00 -18.62
C ASN A 257 13.91 -5.24 -19.39
N GLU A 258 12.72 -5.80 -19.54
CA GLU A 258 11.58 -5.19 -20.24
C GLU A 258 10.51 -4.60 -19.29
N TRP A 259 10.64 -4.83 -17.98
CA TRP A 259 9.64 -4.37 -17.00
C TRP A 259 9.51 -2.85 -16.96
N ARG A 260 10.62 -2.11 -17.05
CA ARG A 260 10.58 -0.63 -16.98
C ARG A 260 9.71 -0.06 -18.10
N GLN A 261 9.94 -0.52 -19.33
CA GLN A 261 9.17 -0.07 -20.49
C GLN A 261 7.69 -0.43 -20.34
N THR A 262 7.39 -1.63 -19.85
CA THR A 262 6.00 -2.05 -19.58
C THR A 262 5.33 -1.15 -18.53
N LEU A 263 6.03 -0.82 -17.44
CA LEU A 263 5.52 0.03 -16.35
C LEU A 263 5.35 1.51 -16.78
N GLU A 264 6.28 2.04 -17.57
CA GLU A 264 6.20 3.39 -18.15
C GLU A 264 5.06 3.51 -19.16
N GLY A 265 4.76 2.43 -19.88
CA GLY A 265 3.64 2.36 -20.83
C GLY A 265 2.26 2.23 -20.20
N LEU A 266 2.15 2.06 -18.86
CA LEU A 266 0.86 1.98 -18.19
C LEU A 266 0.14 3.32 -18.24
N SER A 267 -1.10 3.33 -18.73
CA SER A 267 -1.98 4.51 -18.66
C SER A 267 -2.70 4.58 -17.31
N VAL A 268 -1.97 4.93 -16.24
CA VAL A 268 -2.54 5.13 -14.89
C VAL A 268 -2.26 6.56 -14.38
N PRO A 269 -3.29 7.26 -13.83
CA PRO A 269 -3.13 8.58 -13.21
C PRO A 269 -2.20 8.51 -12.00
N GLY A 270 -1.48 9.61 -11.73
CA GLY A 270 -0.60 9.66 -10.56
C GLY A 270 -1.36 9.58 -9.23
N LYS A 271 -0.78 8.89 -8.24
CA LYS A 271 -1.37 8.64 -6.92
C LYS A 271 -1.90 9.89 -6.22
N ASN A 272 -1.25 11.04 -6.38
CA ASN A 272 -1.69 12.29 -5.74
C ASN A 272 -3.08 12.73 -6.25
N LEU A 273 -3.30 12.66 -7.57
CA LEU A 273 -4.59 12.94 -8.18
C LEU A 273 -5.63 11.91 -7.73
N THR A 274 -5.28 10.62 -7.75
CA THR A 274 -6.18 9.53 -7.37
C THR A 274 -6.59 9.59 -5.90
N PHE A 275 -5.66 9.78 -4.96
CA PHE A 275 -5.98 9.99 -3.55
C PHE A 275 -6.82 11.26 -3.34
N GLY A 276 -6.53 12.33 -4.07
CA GLY A 276 -7.35 13.54 -4.08
C GLY A 276 -8.80 13.27 -4.47
N ALA A 277 -9.02 12.45 -5.51
CA ALA A 277 -10.35 12.06 -5.97
C ALA A 277 -11.10 11.19 -4.94
N ILE A 278 -10.42 10.24 -4.29
CA ILE A 278 -10.99 9.41 -3.22
C ILE A 278 -11.40 10.28 -2.03
N ILE A 279 -10.51 11.16 -1.56
CA ILE A 279 -10.78 12.06 -0.43
C ILE A 279 -11.95 13.00 -0.76
N LEU A 280 -11.98 13.57 -1.97
CA LEU A 280 -13.05 14.45 -2.41
C LEU A 280 -14.40 13.71 -2.48
N SER A 281 -14.40 12.48 -2.99
CA SER A 281 -15.59 11.61 -3.00
C SER A 281 -16.12 11.38 -1.60
N TRP A 282 -15.25 10.99 -0.66
CA TRP A 282 -15.61 10.82 0.74
C TRP A 282 -16.15 12.11 1.37
N LEU A 283 -15.44 13.24 1.22
CA LEU A 283 -15.86 14.53 1.77
C LEU A 283 -17.23 14.96 1.23
N SER A 284 -17.53 14.66 -0.03
CA SER A 284 -18.81 14.98 -0.66
C SER A 284 -19.99 14.22 -0.05
N LEU A 285 -19.75 13.06 0.57
CA LEU A 285 -20.76 12.32 1.32
C LEU A 285 -21.09 12.98 2.67
N VAL A 286 -20.13 13.67 3.27
CA VAL A 286 -20.24 14.13 4.65
C VAL A 286 -20.41 15.64 4.81
N LEU A 287 -19.92 16.43 3.85
CA LEU A 287 -19.88 17.88 3.90
C LEU A 287 -20.72 18.52 2.77
N SER A 288 -21.07 19.79 2.96
CA SER A 288 -21.66 20.60 1.88
C SER A 288 -20.61 20.89 0.80
N SER A 289 -21.02 21.12 -0.45
CA SER A 289 -20.11 21.44 -1.57
C SER A 289 -19.12 22.57 -1.24
N ARG A 290 -19.58 23.65 -0.58
CA ARG A 290 -18.71 24.76 -0.14
C ARG A 290 -17.62 24.29 0.84
N SER A 291 -18.00 23.44 1.80
CA SER A 291 -17.09 22.87 2.78
C SER A 291 -16.11 21.87 2.17
N VAL A 292 -16.55 21.07 1.18
CA VAL A 292 -15.70 20.18 0.40
C VAL A 292 -14.60 20.99 -0.30
N GLN A 293 -14.98 22.02 -1.06
CA GLN A 293 -13.99 22.86 -1.77
C GLN A 293 -12.98 23.51 -0.81
N ALA A 294 -13.43 24.00 0.35
CA ALA A 294 -12.54 24.59 1.35
C ALA A 294 -11.56 23.55 1.93
N ALA A 295 -12.06 22.36 2.28
CA ALA A 295 -11.24 21.27 2.81
C ALA A 295 -10.22 20.77 1.77
N VAL A 296 -10.65 20.54 0.52
CA VAL A 296 -9.76 20.11 -0.57
C VAL A 296 -8.67 21.15 -0.81
N ARG A 297 -8.99 22.45 -0.90
CA ARG A 297 -7.95 23.50 -1.05
C ARG A 297 -6.96 23.51 0.11
N ALA A 298 -7.44 23.36 1.34
CA ALA A 298 -6.56 23.31 2.52
C ALA A 298 -5.62 22.09 2.48
N LEU A 299 -6.16 20.91 2.17
CA LEU A 299 -5.38 19.69 2.03
C LEU A 299 -4.40 19.78 0.85
N SER A 300 -4.83 20.23 -0.32
CA SER A 300 -3.97 20.41 -1.49
C SER A 300 -2.82 21.39 -1.20
N SER A 301 -3.07 22.47 -0.45
CA SER A 301 -2.01 23.37 -0.01
C SER A 301 -1.04 22.69 0.96
N ALA A 302 -1.54 21.89 1.92
CA ALA A 302 -0.70 21.17 2.87
C ALA A 302 0.18 20.12 2.18
N PHE A 303 -0.37 19.41 1.19
CA PHE A 303 0.29 18.34 0.45
C PHE A 303 1.02 18.80 -0.82
N LYS A 304 1.03 20.10 -1.11
CA LYS A 304 1.63 20.69 -2.31
C LYS A 304 1.14 19.99 -3.59
N LEU A 305 -0.16 19.70 -3.66
CA LEU A 305 -0.77 19.14 -4.86
C LEU A 305 -0.57 20.11 -6.02
N ALA A 306 -0.26 19.56 -7.20
CA ALA A 306 -0.02 20.37 -8.38
C ALA A 306 -1.28 21.20 -8.72
N PRO A 307 -1.15 22.49 -9.10
CA PRO A 307 -2.31 23.35 -9.39
C PRO A 307 -3.28 22.75 -10.43
N GLU A 308 -2.75 22.05 -11.42
CA GLU A 308 -3.51 21.34 -12.45
C GLU A 308 -4.34 20.19 -11.90
N ASP A 309 -3.84 19.46 -10.91
CA ASP A 309 -4.58 18.39 -10.23
C ASP A 309 -5.68 18.98 -9.35
N LEU A 310 -5.38 20.05 -8.61
CA LEU A 310 -6.39 20.76 -7.83
C LEU A 310 -7.51 21.32 -8.73
N GLY A 311 -7.14 21.92 -9.87
CA GLY A 311 -8.08 22.41 -10.86
C GLY A 311 -8.95 21.28 -11.42
N PHE A 312 -8.34 20.17 -11.83
CA PHE A 312 -9.09 19.00 -12.28
C PHE A 312 -10.07 18.48 -11.21
N LEU A 313 -9.63 18.36 -9.95
CA LEU A 313 -10.46 17.86 -8.86
C LEU A 313 -11.68 18.75 -8.59
N LEU A 314 -11.49 20.06 -8.55
CA LEU A 314 -12.56 21.00 -8.21
C LEU A 314 -13.45 21.36 -9.41
N ASP A 315 -12.87 21.48 -10.60
CA ASP A 315 -13.56 22.05 -11.77
C ASP A 315 -14.08 20.97 -12.72
N SER A 316 -13.52 19.75 -12.68
CA SER A 316 -13.96 18.63 -13.53
C SER A 316 -14.55 17.48 -12.70
N TYR A 317 -13.79 16.96 -11.74
CA TYR A 317 -14.17 15.76 -10.99
C TYR A 317 -15.37 15.99 -10.06
N LEU A 318 -15.33 17.02 -9.20
CA LEU A 318 -16.42 17.30 -8.24
C LEU A 318 -17.78 17.54 -8.92
N PRO A 319 -17.89 18.35 -10.01
CA PRO A 319 -19.13 18.49 -10.76
C PRO A 319 -19.62 17.17 -11.36
N ALA A 320 -18.73 16.39 -11.97
CA ALA A 320 -19.08 15.10 -12.55
C ALA A 320 -19.59 14.13 -11.46
N PHE A 321 -18.95 14.11 -10.30
CA PHE A 321 -19.31 13.22 -9.19
C PHE A 321 -20.67 13.58 -8.61
N THR A 322 -20.95 14.89 -8.49
CA THR A 322 -22.24 15.39 -8.04
C THR A 322 -23.36 15.02 -9.02
N SER A 323 -23.10 15.17 -10.32
CA SER A 323 -24.02 14.78 -11.40
C SER A 323 -24.30 13.27 -11.40
N ALA A 324 -23.27 12.43 -11.25
CA ALA A 324 -23.42 10.99 -11.14
C ALA A 324 -24.27 10.58 -9.93
N ALA A 325 -24.03 11.22 -8.77
CA ALA A 325 -24.84 10.99 -7.57
C ALA A 325 -26.31 11.36 -7.78
N GLU A 326 -26.59 12.50 -8.40
CA GLU A 326 -27.95 12.91 -8.74
C GLU A 326 -28.64 11.90 -9.66
N LYS A 327 -27.97 11.45 -10.73
CA LYS A 327 -28.47 10.42 -11.66
C LYS A 327 -28.78 9.10 -10.96
N ALA A 328 -27.93 8.70 -10.01
CA ALA A 328 -28.14 7.51 -9.18
C ALA A 328 -29.22 7.70 -8.09
N GLY A 329 -29.79 8.90 -7.94
CA GLY A 329 -30.78 9.21 -6.91
C GLY A 329 -30.19 9.37 -5.50
N ILE A 330 -28.87 9.52 -5.40
CA ILE A 330 -28.12 9.69 -4.16
C ILE A 330 -28.08 11.18 -3.81
N THR A 331 -28.47 11.53 -2.59
CA THR A 331 -28.40 12.92 -2.13
C THR A 331 -27.09 13.18 -1.41
N LEU A 332 -26.37 14.23 -1.84
CA LEU A 332 -25.14 14.69 -1.23
C LEU A 332 -25.35 16.03 -0.48
N PRO A 333 -24.80 16.20 0.74
CA PRO A 333 -24.27 15.13 1.60
C PRO A 333 -25.37 14.14 1.99
N LEU A 334 -24.97 12.97 2.51
CA LEU A 334 -25.88 11.90 2.91
C LEU A 334 -26.99 12.42 3.84
N ARG A 335 -28.24 12.05 3.54
CA ARG A 335 -29.43 12.47 4.31
C ARG A 335 -29.47 11.86 5.71
N SER A 336 -29.11 10.59 5.82
CA SER A 336 -29.08 9.88 7.10
C SER A 336 -27.95 10.42 7.97
N ARG A 337 -28.30 11.04 9.10
CA ARG A 337 -27.33 11.57 10.06
C ARG A 337 -26.43 10.47 10.63
N GLU A 338 -26.97 9.27 10.81
CA GLU A 338 -26.24 8.12 11.33
C GLU A 338 -25.19 7.63 10.32
N GLU A 339 -25.57 7.42 9.07
CA GLU A 339 -24.65 7.02 7.99
C GLU A 339 -23.59 8.09 7.77
N ARG A 340 -24.00 9.37 7.75
CA ARG A 340 -23.06 10.49 7.65
C ARG A 340 -22.05 10.52 8.79
N ARG A 341 -22.49 10.29 10.03
CA ARG A 341 -21.60 10.23 11.20
C ARG A 341 -20.65 9.03 11.11
N ARG A 342 -21.15 7.87 10.67
CA ARG A 342 -20.38 6.65 10.49
C ARG A 342 -19.28 6.83 9.45
N VAL A 343 -19.63 7.23 8.22
CA VAL A 343 -18.70 7.49 7.12
C VAL A 343 -17.72 8.61 7.46
N SER A 344 -18.16 9.64 8.18
CA SER A 344 -17.26 10.70 8.67
C SER A 344 -16.23 10.19 9.67
N ARG A 345 -16.62 9.24 10.52
CA ARG A 345 -15.74 8.63 11.53
C ARG A 345 -14.74 7.67 10.86
N GLU A 346 -15.24 6.80 9.99
CA GLU A 346 -14.46 5.86 9.17
C GLU A 346 -13.40 6.60 8.36
N GLY A 347 -13.81 7.55 7.52
CA GLY A 347 -12.87 8.30 6.69
C GLY A 347 -11.97 9.25 7.49
N GLY A 348 -12.40 9.75 8.65
CA GLY A 348 -11.52 10.49 9.56
C GLY A 348 -10.40 9.62 10.13
N GLY A 349 -10.71 8.36 10.45
CA GLY A 349 -9.73 7.34 10.84
C GLY A 349 -8.74 7.04 9.72
N THR A 350 -9.26 6.67 8.54
CA THR A 350 -8.45 6.39 7.34
C THR A 350 -7.53 7.57 6.99
N LEU A 351 -8.06 8.79 6.96
CA LEU A 351 -7.26 9.98 6.68
C LEU A 351 -6.19 10.19 7.75
N SER A 352 -6.49 9.95 9.04
CA SER A 352 -5.49 10.07 10.11
C SER A 352 -4.32 9.09 9.92
N THR A 353 -4.60 7.82 9.55
CA THR A 353 -3.59 6.83 9.21
C THR A 353 -2.73 7.30 8.03
N LEU A 354 -3.35 7.75 6.93
CA LEU A 354 -2.63 8.25 5.75
C LEU A 354 -1.78 9.50 6.04
N LEU A 355 -2.33 10.48 6.78
CA LEU A 355 -1.59 11.67 7.22
C LEU A 355 -0.38 11.29 8.07
N PHE A 356 -0.53 10.27 8.93
CA PHE A 356 0.55 9.76 9.76
C PHE A 356 1.60 9.01 8.92
N ALA A 357 1.21 8.28 7.87
CA ALA A 357 2.15 7.71 6.91
C ALA A 357 2.97 8.81 6.23
N PHE A 358 2.32 9.84 5.67
CA PHE A 358 3.01 10.96 5.00
C PHE A 358 3.96 11.73 5.93
N LEU A 359 3.68 11.77 7.24
CA LEU A 359 4.60 12.36 8.22
C LEU A 359 5.97 11.67 8.18
N TRP A 360 6.04 10.38 7.83
CA TRP A 360 7.27 9.60 7.77
C TRP A 360 7.91 9.54 6.38
N GLN A 361 7.32 10.20 5.38
CA GLN A 361 7.90 10.33 4.06
C GLN A 361 9.02 11.38 4.08
N GLU A 362 10.27 10.92 3.97
CA GLU A 362 11.47 11.73 4.25
C GLU A 362 11.62 12.97 3.35
N ASN A 363 11.04 12.94 2.13
CA ASN A 363 11.08 14.05 1.19
C ASN A 363 10.05 15.15 1.47
N PHE A 364 9.11 14.94 2.40
CA PHE A 364 7.99 15.87 2.59
C PHE A 364 8.42 17.17 3.27
N PHE A 365 9.30 17.09 4.28
CA PHE A 365 9.65 18.24 5.14
C PHE A 365 10.95 18.98 4.77
N GLY A 366 11.65 18.56 3.72
CA GLY A 366 12.84 19.24 3.19
C GLY A 366 14.09 19.14 4.09
N PRO A 367 15.29 19.09 3.50
CA PRO A 367 16.53 18.85 4.25
C PRO A 367 17.14 20.15 4.81
N SER A 368 16.70 20.62 5.99
CA SER A 368 17.49 21.59 6.76
C SER A 368 18.42 20.89 7.77
N ALA A 369 19.56 21.50 8.12
CA ALA A 369 20.51 20.90 9.07
C ALA A 369 19.90 20.71 10.47
N ASP A 370 19.14 21.69 10.94
CA ASP A 370 18.37 21.62 12.19
C ASP A 370 17.28 20.55 12.11
N HIS A 371 16.66 20.41 10.93
CA HIS A 371 15.70 19.35 10.65
C HIS A 371 16.35 17.97 10.89
N LYS A 372 17.56 17.70 10.40
CA LYS A 372 18.22 16.38 10.58
C LYS A 372 18.42 15.99 12.05
N ARG A 373 18.77 16.93 12.94
CA ARG A 373 18.96 16.63 14.38
C ARG A 373 17.64 16.36 15.08
N MET A 374 16.67 17.24 14.87
CA MET A 374 15.32 17.10 15.42
C MET A 374 14.65 15.82 14.90
N TRP A 375 14.89 15.51 13.62
CA TRP A 375 14.35 14.33 12.95
C TRP A 375 14.74 13.03 13.63
N LYS A 376 16.00 12.86 14.08
CA LYS A 376 16.39 11.65 14.83
C LYS A 376 15.59 11.47 16.13
N VAL A 377 15.27 12.56 16.82
CA VAL A 377 14.46 12.53 18.05
C VAL A 377 13.00 12.22 17.70
N LEU A 378 12.44 12.93 16.72
CA LEU A 378 11.08 12.70 16.22
C LEU A 378 10.90 11.27 15.70
N ASN A 379 11.91 10.70 15.03
CA ASN A 379 11.90 9.34 14.50
C ASN A 379 11.74 8.30 15.61
N ARG A 380 12.53 8.43 16.68
CA ARG A 380 12.47 7.54 17.85
C ARG A 380 11.19 7.73 18.65
N LEU A 381 10.72 8.96 18.78
CA LEU A 381 9.44 9.24 19.42
C LEU A 381 8.30 8.63 18.61
N GLY A 382 8.31 8.84 17.29
CA GLY A 382 7.41 8.22 16.33
C GLY A 382 7.31 6.72 16.51
N ALA A 383 8.44 6.02 16.51
CA ALA A 383 8.50 4.58 16.74
C ALA A 383 7.82 4.12 18.04
N ARG A 384 7.88 4.93 19.11
CA ARG A 384 7.18 4.65 20.38
C ARG A 384 5.69 4.97 20.30
N MET A 385 5.32 5.97 19.50
CA MET A 385 3.97 6.48 19.37
C MET A 385 3.13 5.75 18.32
N MET A 386 3.73 4.97 17.40
CA MET A 386 2.99 4.22 16.37
C MET A 386 1.88 3.38 16.97
N ARG A 387 2.19 2.50 17.94
CA ARG A 387 1.19 1.64 18.60
C ARG A 387 0.00 2.42 19.19
N PRO A 388 0.19 3.42 20.09
CA PRO A 388 -0.95 4.17 20.64
C PRO A 388 -1.71 4.99 19.58
N LEU A 389 -1.02 5.54 18.59
CA LEU A 389 -1.67 6.28 17.49
C LEU A 389 -2.49 5.35 16.60
N ASN A 390 -1.96 4.19 16.20
CA ASN A 390 -2.67 3.22 15.37
C ASN A 390 -3.85 2.63 16.11
N MET A 391 -3.74 2.35 17.41
CA MET A 391 -4.92 1.98 18.22
C MET A 391 -5.99 3.07 18.22
N PHE A 392 -5.58 4.34 18.32
CA PHE A 392 -6.51 5.47 18.25
C PHE A 392 -7.15 5.62 16.86
N PHE A 393 -6.37 5.54 15.78
CA PHE A 393 -6.86 5.61 14.40
C PHE A 393 -7.78 4.43 14.08
N ASN A 394 -7.42 3.22 14.50
CA ASN A 394 -8.24 2.01 14.35
C ASN A 394 -9.58 2.13 15.06
N ARG A 395 -9.58 2.71 16.28
CA ARG A 395 -10.81 2.98 17.04
C ARG A 395 -11.65 4.07 16.38
N LEU A 396 -11.01 5.09 15.83
CA LEU A 396 -11.69 6.15 15.08
C LEU A 396 -12.33 5.55 13.83
N ALA A 397 -11.57 4.85 12.98
CA ALA A 397 -12.07 4.20 11.79
C ALA A 397 -13.22 3.23 12.11
N GLY A 398 -13.02 2.34 13.10
CA GLY A 398 -14.05 1.43 13.57
C GLY A 398 -14.30 0.21 12.69
N PHE A 399 -13.51 -0.02 11.64
CA PHE A 399 -13.65 -1.19 10.75
C PHE A 399 -13.51 -2.55 11.46
N PHE A 400 -12.86 -2.59 12.61
CA PHE A 400 -12.61 -3.80 13.41
C PHE A 400 -13.11 -3.65 14.85
N ALA A 401 -14.25 -2.97 15.04
CA ALA A 401 -14.85 -2.83 16.36
C ALA A 401 -15.24 -4.21 16.94
N GLY A 402 -14.53 -4.67 17.97
CA GLY A 402 -14.66 -6.01 18.57
C GLY A 402 -13.59 -6.26 19.65
N LYS A 403 -13.54 -7.47 20.22
CA LYS A 403 -12.67 -7.77 21.38
C LYS A 403 -11.17 -7.72 21.10
N GLU A 404 -10.70 -7.95 19.88
CA GLU A 404 -9.29 -7.75 19.52
C GLU A 404 -9.22 -7.32 18.05
N ALA A 405 -8.79 -6.08 17.78
CA ALA A 405 -8.17 -5.83 16.49
C ALA A 405 -6.97 -6.78 16.43
N PRO A 406 -6.76 -7.55 15.35
CA PRO A 406 -5.62 -8.45 15.25
C PRO A 406 -4.35 -7.68 15.62
N GLU A 407 -3.43 -8.29 16.38
CA GLU A 407 -2.18 -7.60 16.77
C GLU A 407 -1.46 -7.02 15.55
N GLY A 408 -1.56 -7.68 14.39
CA GLY A 408 -1.05 -7.23 13.10
C GLY A 408 -1.67 -5.95 12.53
N ARG A 409 -2.80 -5.45 13.06
CA ARG A 409 -3.37 -4.14 12.70
C ARG A 409 -2.86 -3.00 13.59
N ILE A 410 -2.24 -3.34 14.71
CA ILE A 410 -1.64 -2.33 15.60
C ILE A 410 -0.26 -1.95 15.08
N LEU A 411 0.50 -2.95 14.66
CA LEU A 411 1.81 -2.82 14.04
C LEU A 411 1.98 -3.95 13.02
N LEU A 412 2.41 -3.61 11.81
CA LEU A 412 2.79 -4.61 10.82
C LEU A 412 4.20 -5.09 11.15
N GLU A 413 4.31 -6.33 11.57
CA GLU A 413 5.60 -6.91 11.98
C GLU A 413 6.40 -7.42 10.77
N TYR A 414 7.70 -7.16 10.80
CA TYR A 414 8.68 -7.66 9.83
C TYR A 414 10.02 -7.86 10.53
N PRO A 415 10.94 -8.65 9.95
CA PRO A 415 12.25 -8.87 10.54
C PRO A 415 12.99 -7.57 10.84
N GLY A 416 13.45 -7.41 12.08
CA GLY A 416 14.19 -6.22 12.50
C GLY A 416 13.32 -4.97 12.76
N ALA A 417 11.98 -5.06 12.71
CA ALA A 417 11.10 -3.90 12.90
C ALA A 417 11.40 -3.03 14.13
N PRO A 418 11.68 -3.58 15.34
CA PRO A 418 12.04 -2.74 16.50
C PRO A 418 13.27 -1.86 16.29
N LEU A 419 14.25 -2.34 15.50
CA LEU A 419 15.45 -1.59 15.15
C LEU A 419 15.14 -0.59 14.04
N CYS A 420 14.54 -1.07 12.95
CA CYS A 420 14.28 -0.29 11.75
C CYS A 420 13.37 0.92 12.02
N ARG A 421 12.27 0.74 12.77
CA ARG A 421 11.39 1.84 13.20
C ARG A 421 12.15 2.98 13.89
N ARG A 422 13.23 2.67 14.64
CA ARG A 422 14.02 3.67 15.39
C ARG A 422 15.10 4.34 14.53
N GLN A 423 15.54 3.70 13.45
CA GLN A 423 16.68 4.13 12.63
C GLN A 423 16.23 4.81 11.34
N SER A 424 15.21 4.26 10.68
CA SER A 424 14.65 4.76 9.42
C SER A 424 13.28 5.38 9.67
N ALA A 425 13.05 6.58 9.15
CA ALA A 425 11.70 7.16 9.12
C ALA A 425 10.88 6.45 8.05
N HIS A 426 11.49 6.20 6.90
CA HIS A 426 10.85 5.55 5.78
C HIS A 426 10.35 4.13 6.08
N ALA A 427 11.01 3.38 6.97
CA ALA A 427 10.49 2.08 7.43
C ALA A 427 9.11 2.19 8.10
N LYS A 428 8.83 3.31 8.80
CA LYS A 428 7.49 3.58 9.35
C LYS A 428 6.51 4.01 8.26
N TRP A 429 6.97 4.70 7.23
CA TRP A 429 6.14 5.02 6.07
C TRP A 429 5.63 3.74 5.40
N HIS A 430 6.45 2.70 5.23
CA HIS A 430 5.98 1.39 4.71
C HIS A 430 4.87 0.79 5.58
N GLU A 431 5.06 0.74 6.89
CA GLU A 431 4.05 0.19 7.82
C GLU A 431 2.73 1.00 7.77
N GLU A 432 2.82 2.31 7.95
CA GLU A 432 1.63 3.15 8.03
C GLU A 432 0.92 3.31 6.68
N SER A 433 1.66 3.28 5.55
CA SER A 433 1.04 3.29 4.23
C SER A 433 0.40 1.94 3.90
N GLY A 434 0.99 0.81 4.32
CA GLY A 434 0.35 -0.50 4.22
C GLY A 434 -0.99 -0.54 4.96
N LEU A 435 -1.02 -0.09 6.23
CA LEU A 435 -2.26 0.04 7.00
C LEU A 435 -3.23 1.05 6.36
N GLY A 436 -2.71 2.18 5.88
CA GLY A 436 -3.50 3.22 5.21
C GLY A 436 -4.20 2.71 3.95
N LEU A 437 -3.55 1.86 3.14
CA LEU A 437 -4.16 1.24 1.95
C LEU A 437 -5.28 0.27 2.34
N VAL A 438 -5.12 -0.50 3.41
CA VAL A 438 -6.19 -1.36 3.96
C VAL A 438 -7.36 -0.50 4.43
N ASP A 439 -7.11 0.54 5.22
CA ASP A 439 -8.15 1.47 5.68
C ASP A 439 -8.85 2.20 4.53
N LEU A 440 -8.15 2.45 3.43
CA LEU A 440 -8.71 3.06 2.23
C LEU A 440 -9.60 2.10 1.45
N LEU A 441 -9.19 0.82 1.32
CA LEU A 441 -10.03 -0.22 0.75
C LEU A 441 -11.32 -0.40 1.57
N LEU A 442 -11.21 -0.45 2.89
CA LEU A 442 -12.36 -0.61 3.78
C LEU A 442 -13.29 0.61 3.72
N LEU A 443 -12.73 1.82 3.62
CA LEU A 443 -13.52 3.02 3.36
C LEU A 443 -14.23 2.95 2.00
N ALA A 444 -13.54 2.53 0.95
CA ALA A 444 -14.13 2.35 -0.38
C ALA A 444 -15.28 1.34 -0.37
N ASP A 445 -15.11 0.23 0.36
CA ASP A 445 -16.15 -0.77 0.58
C ASP A 445 -17.37 -0.20 1.32
N ASP A 446 -17.15 0.59 2.36
CA ASP A 446 -18.23 1.24 3.10
C ASP A 446 -18.98 2.29 2.28
N VAL A 447 -18.25 3.07 1.46
CA VAL A 447 -18.84 4.01 0.51
C VAL A 447 -19.67 3.28 -0.55
N PHE A 448 -19.15 2.18 -1.09
CA PHE A 448 -19.85 1.31 -2.03
C PHE A 448 -21.19 0.83 -1.44
N ARG A 449 -21.18 0.29 -0.22
CA ARG A 449 -22.41 -0.16 0.49
C ARG A 449 -23.42 0.98 0.70
N VAL A 450 -22.94 2.18 1.01
CA VAL A 450 -23.79 3.35 1.21
C VAL A 450 -24.48 3.74 -0.10
N PHE A 451 -23.77 3.71 -1.23
CA PHE A 451 -24.35 4.01 -2.53
C PHE A 451 -25.44 3.01 -2.93
N GLU A 452 -25.16 1.70 -2.79
CA GLU A 452 -26.15 0.66 -3.07
C GLU A 452 -27.41 0.80 -2.19
N LYS A 453 -27.22 1.14 -0.90
CA LYS A 453 -28.33 1.38 0.02
C LYS A 453 -29.17 2.60 -0.35
N GLU A 454 -28.54 3.72 -0.69
CA GLU A 454 -29.25 4.95 -1.09
C GLU A 454 -30.01 4.76 -2.41
N LYS A 455 -29.41 4.04 -3.36
CA LYS A 455 -30.06 3.64 -4.61
C LYS A 455 -31.31 2.79 -4.35
N GLY A 456 -31.20 1.76 -3.52
CA GLY A 456 -32.36 0.93 -3.14
C GLY A 456 -33.49 1.73 -2.49
N ARG A 457 -33.16 2.74 -1.66
CA ARG A 457 -34.15 3.68 -1.09
C ARG A 457 -34.82 4.55 -2.16
N ALA A 458 -34.08 4.99 -3.18
CA ALA A 458 -34.61 5.80 -4.27
C ALA A 458 -35.58 5.00 -5.16
N GLU A 459 -35.22 3.75 -5.49
CA GLU A 459 -36.06 2.85 -6.29
C GLU A 459 -37.34 2.43 -5.55
N GLY A 460 -37.24 2.12 -4.26
CA GLY A 460 -38.41 1.78 -3.43
C GLY A 460 -39.46 2.91 -3.39
N LYS A 461 -39.04 4.18 -3.36
CA LYS A 461 -39.95 5.34 -3.43
C LYS A 461 -40.66 5.47 -4.77
N LYS A 462 -40.00 5.13 -5.88
CA LYS A 462 -40.62 5.16 -7.22
C LYS A 462 -41.72 4.09 -7.33
N ARG A 463 -41.46 2.87 -6.85
CA ARG A 463 -42.45 1.78 -6.84
C ARG A 463 -43.67 2.09 -5.97
N GLY A 464 -43.46 2.61 -4.76
CA GLY A 464 -44.55 2.96 -3.86
C GLY A 464 -45.47 4.07 -4.40
N ARG A 465 -44.94 5.03 -5.17
CA ARG A 465 -45.77 6.05 -5.83
C ARG A 465 -46.55 5.51 -7.03
N GLY A 466 -45.99 4.57 -7.78
CA GLY A 466 -46.67 3.93 -8.92
C GLY A 466 -47.91 3.13 -8.49
N GLN A 467 -47.80 2.35 -7.42
CA GLN A 467 -48.93 1.55 -6.91
C GLN A 467 -50.08 2.40 -6.35
N VAL A 468 -49.79 3.58 -5.78
CA VAL A 468 -50.84 4.48 -5.31
C VAL A 468 -51.62 5.09 -6.47
N VAL A 469 -51.00 5.33 -7.63
CA VAL A 469 -51.69 5.90 -8.79
C VAL A 469 -52.61 4.86 -9.46
N GLU A 470 -52.20 3.59 -9.55
CA GLU A 470 -53.05 2.51 -10.10
C GLU A 470 -54.24 2.14 -9.20
N MET A 471 -54.20 2.45 -7.90
CA MET A 471 -55.33 2.20 -6.99
C MET A 471 -56.44 3.27 -7.07
N TYR A 472 -56.18 4.41 -7.73
CA TYR A 472 -57.14 5.51 -7.87
C TYR A 472 -57.53 5.79 -9.34
N SER A 473 -57.09 4.95 -10.27
CA SER A 473 -57.56 4.88 -11.65
C SER A 473 -58.45 3.67 -11.85
#